data_AF-A0A0R0LRJ8-F1
#
_entry.id   AF-A0A0R0LRJ8-F1
#
_cell.length_a   1.000
_cell.length_b   1.000
_cell.length_c   1.000
_cell.angle_alpha   90.00
_cell.angle_beta   90.00
_cell.angle_gamma   90.00
#
_symmetry.space_group_name_H-M   'P 1'
#
loop_
_entity.id
_entity.type
_entity.pdbx_description
1 polymer ?
#
loop_
_entity_poly.entity_id
_entity_poly.type
_entity_poly.pdbx_seq_one_letter_code
_entity_poly.pdbx_strand_id
1 'polypeptide(L)'
;MTKSGFFNSFHRNSHGELKTAFFDPFEVKHRKRTSKSQLKILEKTFESNKKPDSALRNQLSEQLGMTPRSVQVWFQNRRAKQKKTKNKPKYNQELERCYREEYLEPNENQNGYLTHQILMGLNN
;
A
#
# COMPACT_ATOMS: atom_id res chain seq x y z
N MET A 1 -0.60 -11.66 34.85
CA MET A 1 -0.87 -10.69 33.76
C MET A 1 -1.06 -11.44 32.45
N THR A 2 -2.28 -11.86 32.13
CA THR A 2 -2.62 -12.44 30.83
C THR A 2 -3.21 -11.35 29.94
N LYS A 3 -2.54 -11.09 28.81
CA LYS A 3 -3.01 -10.18 27.76
C LYS A 3 -4.09 -10.89 26.94
N SER A 4 -5.36 -10.71 27.27
CA SER A 4 -6.46 -11.09 26.38
C SER A 4 -7.60 -10.09 26.50
N GLY A 5 -7.48 -9.00 25.74
CA GLY A 5 -8.50 -7.97 25.63
C GLY A 5 -8.64 -7.50 24.19
N PHE A 6 -8.68 -8.44 23.23
CA PHE A 6 -9.26 -8.14 21.93
C PHE A 6 -10.78 -8.17 22.11
N PHE A 7 -11.32 -6.98 22.27
CA PHE A 7 -12.74 -6.68 22.45
C PHE A 7 -13.59 -7.44 21.41
N ASN A 8 -14.21 -8.55 21.82
CA ASN A 8 -15.31 -9.16 21.07
C ASN A 8 -16.49 -8.19 21.14
N SER A 9 -16.70 -7.44 20.07
CA SER A 9 -17.87 -6.57 19.94
C SER A 9 -19.08 -7.42 19.54
N PHE A 10 -19.72 -8.06 20.51
CA PHE A 10 -20.92 -8.87 20.31
C PHE A 10 -22.10 -7.95 19.94
N HIS A 11 -22.40 -7.85 18.65
CA HIS A 11 -23.63 -7.19 18.18
C HIS A 11 -24.73 -8.26 18.08
N ARG A 12 -25.72 -8.20 18.98
CA ARG A 12 -26.88 -9.10 18.99
C ARG A 12 -27.93 -8.52 18.03
N ASN A 13 -28.17 -9.17 16.90
CA ASN A 13 -29.27 -8.80 16.01
C ASN A 13 -30.61 -9.30 16.58
N SER A 14 -31.72 -8.65 16.21
CA SER A 14 -33.08 -8.87 16.73
C SER A 14 -33.64 -10.30 16.55
N HIS A 15 -32.94 -11.18 15.82
CA HIS A 15 -33.29 -12.59 15.61
C HIS A 15 -32.54 -13.56 16.53
N GLY A 16 -31.72 -13.08 17.48
CA GLY A 16 -31.08 -13.94 18.48
C GLY A 16 -29.90 -14.79 17.97
N GLU A 17 -29.56 -14.71 16.68
CA GLU A 17 -28.41 -15.42 16.12
C GLU A 17 -27.09 -14.70 16.45
N LEU A 18 -26.17 -15.44 17.06
CA LEU A 18 -24.81 -14.99 17.33
C LEU A 18 -23.98 -15.03 16.03
N LYS A 19 -24.11 -14.00 15.18
CA LYS A 19 -23.13 -13.82 14.10
C LYS A 19 -21.84 -13.37 14.73
N THR A 20 -20.97 -14.34 14.94
CA THR A 20 -19.59 -14.08 15.21
C THR A 20 -19.04 -13.36 13.98
N ALA A 21 -18.70 -12.08 14.11
CA ALA A 21 -17.95 -11.34 13.11
C ALA A 21 -16.49 -11.85 13.06
N PHE A 22 -16.33 -13.18 13.12
CA PHE A 22 -15.07 -13.88 12.96
C PHE A 22 -14.64 -13.60 11.54
N PHE A 23 -13.70 -12.66 11.45
CA PHE A 23 -12.64 -12.61 10.45
C PHE A 23 -12.63 -13.89 9.60
N ASP A 24 -13.30 -13.84 8.45
CA ASP A 24 -13.19 -14.88 7.46
C ASP A 24 -11.76 -14.78 6.90
N PRO A 25 -10.86 -15.71 7.24
CA PRO A 25 -9.45 -15.61 6.83
C PRO A 25 -9.29 -15.68 5.31
N PHE A 26 -10.33 -16.14 4.60
CA PHE A 26 -10.36 -16.31 3.16
C PHE A 26 -11.03 -15.15 2.42
N GLU A 27 -11.64 -14.19 3.13
CA GLU A 27 -12.22 -12.99 2.51
C GLU A 27 -11.12 -12.00 2.09
N VAL A 28 -10.70 -12.07 0.82
CA VAL A 28 -9.72 -11.13 0.25
C VAL A 28 -10.38 -9.77 0.04
N LYS A 29 -10.20 -8.86 1.00
CA LYS A 29 -10.63 -7.45 0.84
C LYS A 29 -9.85 -6.78 -0.29
N HIS A 30 -10.56 -6.49 -1.38
CA HIS A 30 -10.00 -5.83 -2.55
C HIS A 30 -9.60 -4.39 -2.20
N ARG A 31 -8.28 -4.12 -2.25
CA ARG A 31 -7.75 -2.78 -1.96
C ARG A 31 -8.00 -1.86 -3.15
N LYS A 32 -8.71 -0.76 -2.92
CA LYS A 32 -8.85 0.30 -3.93
C LYS A 32 -7.50 0.97 -4.19
N ARG A 33 -7.08 1.01 -5.45
CA ARG A 33 -5.86 1.68 -5.87
C ARG A 33 -6.12 3.19 -6.00
N THR A 34 -5.18 4.00 -5.54
CA THR A 34 -5.20 5.45 -5.77
C THR A 34 -5.06 5.73 -7.28
N SER A 35 -5.94 6.56 -7.83
CA SER A 35 -5.94 6.89 -9.25
C SER A 35 -4.72 7.73 -9.65
N LYS A 36 -4.38 7.77 -10.95
CA LYS A 36 -3.26 8.58 -11.44
C LYS A 36 -3.42 10.08 -11.13
N SER A 37 -4.65 10.61 -11.21
CA SER A 37 -4.94 12.01 -10.89
C SER A 37 -4.75 12.30 -9.39
N GLN A 38 -5.22 11.39 -8.53
CA GLN A 38 -5.02 11.50 -7.08
C GLN A 38 -3.54 11.44 -6.70
N LEU A 39 -2.77 10.56 -7.34
CA LEU A 39 -1.33 10.44 -7.12
C LEU A 39 -0.58 11.73 -7.44
N LYS A 40 -0.89 12.40 -8.56
CA LYS A 40 -0.23 13.66 -8.94
C LYS A 40 -0.34 14.73 -7.85
N ILE A 41 -1.53 14.88 -7.25
CA ILE A 41 -1.76 15.86 -6.17
C ILE A 41 -0.98 15.45 -4.92
N LEU A 42 -1.06 14.18 -4.52
CA LEU A 42 -0.36 13.66 -3.35
C LEU A 42 1.17 13.81 -3.47
N GLU A 43 1.73 13.54 -4.65
CA GLU A 43 3.16 13.71 -4.92
C GLU A 43 3.58 15.18 -4.90
N LYS A 44 2.81 16.06 -5.55
CA LYS A 44 3.05 17.52 -5.50
C LYS A 44 3.05 18.05 -4.07
N THR A 45 2.10 17.62 -3.23
CA THR A 45 2.08 18.02 -1.82
C THR A 45 3.22 17.38 -1.02
N PHE A 46 3.66 16.19 -1.37
CA PHE A 46 4.78 15.52 -0.69
C PHE A 46 6.12 16.21 -0.92
N GLU A 47 6.32 16.82 -2.09
CA GLU A 47 7.52 17.58 -2.42
C GLU A 47 7.68 18.81 -1.51
N SER A 48 6.58 19.51 -1.22
CA SER A 48 6.59 20.67 -0.32
C SER A 48 6.52 20.27 1.16
N ASN A 49 5.71 19.29 1.53
CA ASN A 49 5.54 18.84 2.91
C ASN A 49 5.46 17.31 3.04
N LYS A 50 6.55 16.70 3.53
CA LYS A 50 6.67 15.24 3.73
C LYS A 50 5.89 14.71 4.95
N LYS A 51 5.48 15.58 5.86
CA LYS A 51 4.74 15.27 7.10
C LYS A 51 3.54 16.21 7.23
N PRO A 52 2.48 16.00 6.43
CA PRO A 52 1.29 16.85 6.47
C PRO A 52 0.62 16.75 7.84
N ASP A 53 0.28 17.90 8.41
CA ASP A 53 -0.49 17.99 9.64
C ASP A 53 -1.97 17.63 9.42
N SER A 54 -2.75 17.51 10.49
CA SER A 54 -4.15 17.09 10.46
C SER A 54 -5.02 17.97 9.57
N ALA A 55 -4.86 19.29 9.64
CA ALA A 55 -5.61 20.22 8.79
C ALA A 55 -5.36 19.97 7.30
N LEU A 56 -4.08 19.86 6.90
CA LEU A 56 -3.70 19.58 5.52
C LEU A 56 -4.19 18.20 5.05
N ARG A 57 -4.18 17.19 5.93
CA ARG A 57 -4.74 15.88 5.60
C ARG A 57 -6.24 15.93 5.34
N ASN A 58 -6.99 16.71 6.12
CA ASN A 58 -8.43 16.88 5.92
C ASN A 58 -8.73 17.58 4.59
N GLN A 59 -8.03 18.67 4.28
CA GLN A 59 -8.16 19.36 3.00
C GLN A 59 -7.86 18.44 1.80
N LEU A 60 -6.78 17.66 1.88
CA LEU A 60 -6.46 16.67 0.84
C LEU A 60 -7.53 15.57 0.74
N SER A 61 -8.12 15.17 1.87
CA SER A 61 -9.13 14.12 1.90
C SER A 61 -10.38 14.55 1.13
N GLU A 62 -10.82 15.80 1.33
CA GLU A 62 -11.95 16.40 0.63
C GLU A 62 -11.65 16.55 -0.87
N GLN A 63 -10.48 17.10 -1.21
CA GLN A 63 -10.08 17.31 -2.60
C GLN A 63 -9.97 15.99 -3.40
N LEU A 64 -9.53 14.91 -2.75
CA LEU A 64 -9.24 13.64 -3.41
C LEU A 64 -10.38 12.62 -3.31
N GLY A 65 -11.44 12.92 -2.54
CA GLY A 65 -12.49 11.94 -2.21
C GLY A 65 -11.93 10.73 -1.45
N MET A 66 -10.92 10.94 -0.60
CA MET A 66 -10.27 9.91 0.20
C MET A 66 -10.58 10.12 1.67
N THR A 67 -10.43 9.09 2.51
CA THR A 67 -10.48 9.31 3.96
C THR A 67 -9.18 9.96 4.46
N PRO A 68 -9.20 10.79 5.53
CA PRO A 68 -7.99 11.35 6.13
C PRO A 68 -6.98 10.25 6.51
N ARG A 69 -7.47 9.08 6.92
CA ARG A 69 -6.65 7.91 7.23
C ARG A 69 -5.95 7.35 5.99
N SER A 70 -6.65 7.24 4.86
CA SER A 70 -6.05 6.79 3.59
C SER A 70 -4.94 7.74 3.13
N VAL A 71 -5.16 9.06 3.26
CA VAL A 71 -4.13 10.07 3.00
C VAL A 71 -2.93 9.87 3.94
N GLN A 72 -3.18 9.73 5.25
CA GLN A 72 -2.11 9.49 6.23
C GLN A 72 -1.27 8.24 5.89
N VAL A 73 -1.92 7.12 5.58
CA VAL A 73 -1.27 5.86 5.20
C VAL A 73 -0.46 6.03 3.91
N TRP A 74 -0.97 6.78 2.94
CA TRP A 74 -0.24 7.08 1.71
C TRP A 74 1.07 7.82 2.02
N PHE A 75 1.04 8.86 2.86
CA PHE A 75 2.26 9.60 3.23
C PHE A 75 3.25 8.74 4.03
N GLN A 76 2.76 7.84 4.89
CA GLN A 76 3.61 6.86 5.58
C GLN A 76 4.31 5.93 4.59
N ASN A 77 3.56 5.33 3.67
CA ASN A 77 4.08 4.43 2.65
C ASN A 77 5.06 5.15 1.70
N ARG A 78 4.75 6.39 1.32
CA ARG A 78 5.61 7.21 0.46
C ARG A 78 6.96 7.51 1.10
N ARG A 79 6.99 7.81 2.41
CA ARG A 79 8.23 7.97 3.18
C ARG A 79 8.99 6.65 3.33
N ALA A 80 8.29 5.55 3.59
CA ALA A 80 8.91 4.23 3.65
C ALA A 80 9.60 3.88 2.32
N LYS A 81 8.94 4.14 1.18
CA LYS A 81 9.54 3.99 -0.16
C LYS A 81 10.78 4.85 -0.33
N GLN A 82 10.72 6.14 0.05
CA GLN A 82 11.88 7.04 -0.02
C GLN A 82 13.05 6.54 0.84
N LYS A 83 12.79 5.96 2.01
CA LYS A 83 13.83 5.37 2.86
C LYS A 83 14.44 4.12 2.21
N LYS A 84 13.59 3.24 1.66
CA LYS A 84 14.03 2.04 0.95
C LYS A 84 14.89 2.35 -0.27
N THR A 85 14.56 3.38 -1.05
CA THR A 85 15.36 3.78 -2.21
C THR A 85 16.72 4.36 -1.82
N LYS A 86 16.83 5.02 -0.66
CA LYS A 86 18.12 5.55 -0.17
C LYS A 86 19.09 4.45 0.30
N ASN A 87 18.55 3.31 0.73
CA ASN A 87 19.35 2.22 1.30
C ASN A 87 19.57 1.06 0.32
N LYS A 88 19.08 1.16 -0.93
CA LYS A 88 19.42 0.16 -1.96
C LYS A 88 20.85 0.44 -2.46
N PRO A 89 21.73 -0.58 -2.54
CA PRO A 89 23.02 -0.43 -3.20
C PRO A 89 22.78 0.02 -4.64
N LYS A 90 23.52 1.04 -5.11
CA LYS A 90 23.38 1.60 -6.47
C LYS A 90 23.45 0.51 -7.56
N TYR A 91 24.32 -0.48 -7.36
CA TYR A 91 24.46 -1.65 -8.22
C TYR A 91 23.15 -2.43 -8.43
N ASN A 92 22.34 -2.63 -7.37
CA ASN A 92 21.06 -3.34 -7.51
C ASN A 92 20.04 -2.54 -8.31
N GLN A 93 20.15 -1.21 -8.36
CA GLN A 93 19.25 -0.37 -9.14
C GLN A 93 19.68 -0.27 -10.62
N GLU A 94 20.99 -0.28 -10.88
CA GLU A 94 21.57 -0.34 -12.23
C GLU A 94 21.39 -1.72 -12.85
N LEU A 95 21.62 -2.81 -12.12
CA LEU A 95 21.32 -4.16 -12.58
C LEU A 95 19.85 -4.33 -12.96
N GLU A 96 18.91 -3.88 -12.12
CA GLU A 96 17.47 -3.93 -12.42
C GLU A 96 17.07 -3.06 -13.63
N ARG A 97 17.88 -2.05 -13.98
CA ARG A 97 17.71 -1.28 -15.22
C ARG A 97 18.29 -2.01 -16.41
N CYS A 98 19.53 -2.47 -16.33
CA CYS A 98 20.21 -3.21 -17.39
C CYS A 98 19.44 -4.50 -17.74
N TYR A 99 19.02 -5.29 -16.74
CA TYR A 99 18.19 -6.48 -16.97
C TYR A 99 16.84 -6.16 -17.62
N ARG A 100 16.23 -5.01 -17.28
CA ARG A 100 14.97 -4.59 -17.91
C ARG A 100 15.18 -4.20 -19.37
N GLU A 101 16.27 -3.51 -19.69
CA GLU A 101 16.59 -3.06 -21.04
C GLU A 101 17.09 -4.20 -21.95
N GLU A 102 17.76 -5.20 -21.37
CA GLU A 102 18.31 -6.34 -22.11
C GLU A 102 17.30 -7.48 -22.36
N TYR A 103 16.24 -7.62 -21.55
CA TYR A 103 15.37 -8.82 -21.59
C TYR A 103 13.85 -8.58 -21.70
N LEU A 104 13.35 -7.34 -21.71
CA LEU A 104 11.91 -7.07 -21.87
C LEU A 104 11.61 -6.45 -23.24
N GLU A 105 11.42 -7.28 -24.25
CA GLU A 105 10.67 -6.86 -25.44
C GLU A 105 9.20 -6.56 -25.10
N PRO A 106 8.54 -5.63 -25.83
CA PRO A 106 7.21 -5.15 -25.48
C PRO A 106 6.14 -6.14 -25.96
N ASN A 107 5.82 -7.17 -25.16
CA ASN A 107 4.48 -7.76 -25.24
C ASN A 107 3.99 -8.44 -23.97
N GLU A 108 2.66 -8.45 -23.86
CA GLU A 108 1.81 -8.66 -22.70
C GLU A 108 1.82 -10.09 -22.17
N ASN A 109 2.46 -10.35 -21.02
CA ASN A 109 2.02 -11.44 -20.15
C ASN A 109 2.53 -11.27 -18.70
N GLN A 110 1.66 -11.48 -17.70
CA GLN A 110 2.02 -11.40 -16.28
C GLN A 110 3.07 -12.45 -15.85
N ASN A 111 3.33 -13.46 -16.68
CA ASN A 111 4.34 -14.50 -16.43
C ASN A 111 5.79 -13.99 -16.40
N GLY A 112 6.14 -12.92 -17.12
CA GLY A 112 7.52 -12.42 -17.20
C GLY A 112 8.03 -11.73 -15.92
N TYR A 113 7.13 -11.19 -15.10
CA TYR A 113 7.51 -10.57 -13.82
C TYR A 113 7.81 -11.59 -12.73
N LEU A 114 7.16 -12.76 -12.79
CA LEU A 114 7.33 -13.82 -11.81
C LEU A 114 8.66 -14.57 -12.02
N THR A 115 9.08 -14.79 -13.26
CA THR A 115 10.39 -15.40 -13.58
C THR A 115 11.54 -14.52 -13.09
N HIS A 116 11.47 -13.20 -13.29
CA HIS A 116 12.47 -12.25 -12.79
C HIS A 116 12.59 -12.28 -11.25
N GLN A 117 11.46 -12.41 -10.54
CA GLN A 117 11.44 -12.51 -9.07
C GLN A 117 12.03 -13.82 -8.54
N ILE A 118 11.81 -14.94 -9.24
CA ILE A 118 12.39 -16.25 -8.92
C ILE A 118 13.91 -16.25 -9.16
N LEU A 119 14.38 -15.68 -10.27
CA LEU A 119 15.81 -15.63 -10.62
C LEU A 119 16.63 -14.76 -9.66
N MET A 120 16.02 -13.71 -9.11
CA MET A 120 16.65 -12.84 -8.10
C MET A 120 16.55 -13.41 -6.66
N GLY A 121 16.00 -14.61 -6.47
CA GLY A 121 15.92 -15.26 -5.16
C GLY A 121 15.05 -14.52 -4.14
N LEU A 122 14.14 -13.66 -4.59
CA LEU A 122 13.25 -12.87 -3.74
C LEU A 122 11.99 -13.68 -3.43
N ASN A 123 12.14 -14.69 -2.56
CA ASN A 123 11.02 -15.54 -2.12
C ASN A 123 10.04 -14.78 -1.22
N ASN A 124 8.75 -15.12 -1.40
CA ASN A 124 7.55 -14.56 -0.75
C ASN A 124 7.45 -14.92 0.73
#